data_AF-A0A7V9K1B3-F1
#
_entry.id   AF-A0A7V9K1B3-F1
#
_cell.length_a   1.000
_cell.length_b   1.000
_cell.length_c   1.000
_cell.angle_alpha   90.00
_cell.angle_beta   90.00
_cell.angle_gamma   90.00
#
_symmetry.space_group_name_H-M   'P 1'
#
loop_
_entity.id
_entity.type
_entity.pdbx_description
1 polymer ?
#
loop_
_entity_poly.entity_id
_entity_poly.type
_entity_poly.pdbx_seq_one_letter_code
_entity_poly.pdbx_strand_id
1 'polypeptide(L)'
;MANLDKKNNQGVVPLIDQTKANKDNERYFNLVVDEIPYRVEFEPFFFNDQVRYYVSINAGPKDVFVWDTSMNQFRAIDDDAGILPVALEKAISAELLTQNL
;
A
#
# COMPACT_ATOMS: atom_id res chain seq x y z
N MET A 1 46.63 -18.88 -34.21
CA MET A 1 45.99 -19.41 -32.98
C MET A 1 46.54 -18.63 -31.80
N ALA A 2 45.66 -18.34 -30.82
CA ALA A 2 45.89 -17.62 -29.55
C ALA A 2 45.99 -16.08 -29.62
N ASN A 3 44.84 -15.42 -29.43
CA ASN A 3 44.74 -14.07 -28.88
C ASN A 3 44.30 -14.22 -27.41
N LEU A 4 45.17 -13.90 -26.45
CA LEU A 4 44.80 -13.70 -25.07
C LEU A 4 45.73 -12.65 -24.46
N ASP A 5 45.25 -11.41 -24.38
CA ASP A 5 45.56 -10.55 -23.25
C ASP A 5 44.35 -9.65 -22.98
N LYS A 6 43.50 -10.10 -22.06
CA LYS A 6 42.34 -9.34 -21.58
C LYS A 6 42.85 -8.33 -20.57
N LYS A 7 43.05 -7.08 -21.01
CA LYS A 7 43.24 -5.96 -20.10
C LYS A 7 41.98 -5.78 -19.25
N ASN A 8 42.20 -5.89 -17.95
CA ASN A 8 41.25 -5.72 -16.87
C ASN A 8 40.69 -4.29 -16.88
N ASN A 9 39.48 -4.11 -17.38
CA ASN A 9 38.66 -2.95 -17.05
C ASN A 9 37.69 -3.40 -15.97
N GLN A 10 37.98 -3.04 -14.72
CA GLN A 10 37.01 -3.01 -13.64
C GLN A 10 35.79 -2.24 -14.16
N GLY A 11 34.72 -2.99 -14.44
CA GLY A 11 33.42 -2.41 -14.69
C GLY A 11 33.04 -1.64 -13.44
N VAL A 12 33.04 -0.32 -13.55
CA VAL A 12 32.14 0.51 -12.77
C VAL A 12 30.74 -0.05 -13.02
N VAL A 13 30.28 -0.91 -12.12
CA VAL A 13 28.87 -1.24 -12.01
C VAL A 13 28.16 0.11 -11.89
N PRO A 14 27.29 0.49 -12.83
CA PRO A 14 26.45 1.64 -12.60
C PRO A 14 25.68 1.33 -11.31
N LEU A 15 25.87 2.17 -10.30
CA LEU A 15 25.01 2.22 -9.13
C LEU A 15 23.61 2.36 -9.71
N ILE A 16 22.85 1.26 -9.71
CA ILE A 16 21.51 1.24 -10.26
C ILE A 16 20.77 2.41 -9.63
N ASP A 17 20.35 3.32 -10.49
CA ASP A 17 19.52 4.44 -10.13
C ASP A 17 18.18 3.84 -9.65
N GLN A 18 18.08 3.60 -8.34
CA GLN A 18 16.89 3.07 -7.68
C GLN A 18 15.72 4.06 -7.75
N THR A 19 15.83 5.18 -8.48
CA THR A 19 14.75 6.15 -8.65
C THR A 19 13.76 5.81 -9.77
N LYS A 20 13.90 4.67 -10.45
CA LYS A 20 12.75 4.04 -11.14
C LYS A 20 11.95 3.16 -10.18
N ALA A 21 11.50 3.76 -9.08
CA ALA A 21 10.39 3.22 -8.31
C ALA A 21 9.22 3.03 -9.29
N ASN A 22 8.71 1.80 -9.36
CA ASN A 22 7.54 1.46 -10.17
C ASN A 22 6.44 2.47 -9.89
N LYS A 23 6.14 3.33 -10.86
CA LYS A 23 5.08 4.35 -10.80
C LYS A 23 3.67 3.74 -10.75
N ASP A 24 3.58 2.41 -10.71
CA ASP A 24 2.37 1.60 -10.76
C ASP A 24 2.02 0.94 -9.41
N ASN A 25 2.81 1.18 -8.36
CA ASN A 25 2.60 0.55 -7.04
C ASN A 25 2.06 1.51 -5.96
N GLU A 26 1.93 2.81 -6.25
CA GLU A 26 1.25 3.74 -5.33
C GLU A 26 -0.26 3.57 -5.46
N ARG A 27 -0.80 2.61 -4.72
CA ARG A 27 -2.24 2.39 -4.64
C ARG A 27 -2.83 3.37 -3.63
N TYR A 28 -3.47 4.41 -4.14
CA TYR A 28 -4.22 5.34 -3.34
C TYR A 28 -5.53 5.73 -4.02
N PHE A 29 -6.48 6.20 -3.24
CA PHE A 29 -7.69 6.84 -3.72
C PHE A 29 -8.00 8.06 -2.86
N ASN A 30 -8.82 8.97 -3.41
CA ASN A 30 -9.28 10.14 -2.67
C ASN A 30 -10.77 9.97 -2.35
N LEU A 31 -11.13 10.26 -1.11
CA LEU A 31 -12.51 10.25 -0.64
C LEU A 31 -12.91 11.66 -0.16
N VAL A 32 -14.20 11.95 -0.21
CA VAL A 32 -14.79 13.07 0.52
C VAL A 32 -15.83 12.50 1.45
N VAL A 33 -15.63 12.66 2.76
CA VAL A 33 -16.55 12.18 3.80
C VAL A 33 -16.90 13.37 4.68
N ASP A 34 -18.19 13.66 4.83
CA ASP A 34 -18.69 14.81 5.60
C ASP A 34 -18.01 16.13 5.22
N GLU A 35 -17.85 16.37 3.91
CA GLU A 35 -17.16 17.54 3.31
C GLU A 35 -15.64 17.62 3.57
N ILE A 36 -15.07 16.63 4.26
CA ILE A 36 -13.63 16.55 4.54
C ILE A 36 -12.96 15.67 3.49
N PRO A 37 -11.95 16.18 2.75
CA PRO A 37 -11.19 15.38 1.80
C PRO A 37 -10.15 14.50 2.53
N TYR A 38 -10.05 13.25 2.09
CA TYR A 38 -9.08 12.28 2.57
C TYR A 38 -8.31 11.68 1.40
N ARG A 39 -6.99 11.63 1.52
CA ARG A 39 -6.14 10.80 0.66
C ARG A 39 -5.83 9.51 1.41
N VAL A 40 -6.21 8.38 0.82
CA VAL A 40 -6.05 7.06 1.43
C VAL A 40 -5.07 6.26 0.60
N GLU A 41 -3.92 5.95 1.18
CA GLU A 41 -2.95 5.01 0.62
C GLU A 41 -3.23 3.61 1.17
N PHE A 42 -3.07 2.58 0.34
CA PHE A 42 -3.28 1.21 0.77
C PHE A 42 -2.29 0.22 0.17
N GLU A 43 -1.94 -0.81 0.92
CA GLU A 43 -1.02 -1.87 0.51
C GLU A 43 -1.58 -3.24 0.94
N PRO A 44 -2.03 -4.10 0.01
CA PRO A 44 -2.54 -5.41 0.36
C PRO A 44 -1.40 -6.34 0.80
N PHE A 45 -1.67 -7.20 1.78
CA PHE A 45 -0.78 -8.28 2.19
C PHE A 45 -1.56 -9.51 2.62
N PHE A 46 -0.93 -10.68 2.58
CA PHE A 46 -1.52 -11.93 3.03
C PHE A 46 -1.07 -12.25 4.46
N PHE A 47 -2.02 -12.61 5.31
CA PHE A 47 -1.76 -13.10 6.65
C PHE A 47 -2.77 -14.17 7.02
N ASN A 48 -2.29 -15.37 7.39
CA ASN A 48 -3.13 -16.53 7.69
C ASN A 48 -4.21 -16.79 6.62
N ASP A 49 -3.80 -16.86 5.35
CA ASP A 49 -4.67 -17.09 4.19
C ASP A 49 -5.80 -16.06 3.99
N GLN A 50 -5.67 -14.89 4.62
CA GLN A 50 -6.58 -13.76 4.46
C GLN A 50 -5.85 -12.55 3.88
N VAL A 51 -6.51 -11.84 2.96
CA VAL A 51 -6.05 -10.53 2.49
C VAL A 51 -6.34 -9.49 3.57
N ARG A 52 -5.32 -8.70 3.89
CA ARG A 52 -5.36 -7.55 4.79
C ARG A 52 -4.77 -6.36 4.06
N TYR A 53 -5.00 -5.16 4.58
CA TYR A 53 -4.48 -3.94 3.98
C TYR A 53 -3.74 -3.12 5.04
N TYR A 54 -2.53 -2.67 4.74
CA TYR A 54 -2.01 -1.48 5.42
C TYR A 54 -2.69 -0.27 4.80
N VAL A 55 -3.24 0.62 5.62
CA VAL A 55 -3.95 1.82 5.18
C VAL A 55 -3.34 3.04 5.87
N SER A 56 -3.00 4.07 5.11
CA SER A 56 -2.58 5.36 5.66
C SER A 56 -3.53 6.45 5.18
N ILE A 57 -3.96 7.30 6.10
CA ILE A 57 -4.87 8.41 5.81
C ILE A 57 -4.10 9.72 5.92
N ASN A 58 -4.14 10.53 4.87
CA ASN A 58 -3.48 11.84 4.79
C ASN A 58 -1.97 11.78 5.12
N ALA A 59 -1.30 10.72 4.67
CA ALA A 59 0.11 10.43 4.98
C ALA A 59 0.40 10.30 6.50
N GLY A 60 -0.62 9.91 7.28
CA GLY A 60 -0.52 9.59 8.69
C GLY A 60 0.04 8.18 8.95
N PRO A 61 -0.10 7.70 10.19
CA PRO A 61 0.25 6.33 10.56
C PRO A 61 -0.40 5.29 9.64
N LYS A 62 0.25 4.13 9.52
CA LYS A 62 -0.28 2.97 8.79
C LYS A 62 -1.03 2.08 9.77
N ASP A 63 -2.31 1.89 9.48
CA ASP A 63 -3.21 1.03 10.23
C ASP A 63 -3.44 -0.29 9.48
N VAL A 64 -3.72 -1.38 10.19
CA VAL A 64 -4.03 -2.68 9.58
C VAL A 64 -5.52 -2.87 9.49
N PHE A 65 -6.03 -2.96 8.27
CA PHE A 65 -7.43 -3.22 7.96
C PHE A 65 -7.67 -4.71 7.65
N VAL A 66 -8.68 -5.29 8.30
CA VAL A 66 -9.11 -6.69 8.10
C VAL A 66 -10.59 -6.73 7.76
N TRP A 67 -10.97 -7.67 6.88
CA TRP A 67 -12.37 -7.93 6.57
C TRP A 67 -13.12 -8.50 7.78
N ASP A 68 -14.07 -7.75 8.32
CA ASP A 68 -14.98 -8.20 9.36
C ASP A 68 -16.26 -8.75 8.72
N THR A 69 -16.39 -10.07 8.71
CA THR A 69 -17.54 -10.78 8.14
C THR A 69 -18.86 -10.48 8.88
N SER A 70 -18.83 -10.09 10.16
CA SER A 70 -20.04 -9.80 10.93
C SER A 70 -20.63 -8.44 10.55
N MET A 71 -19.78 -7.51 10.13
CA MET A 71 -20.16 -6.15 9.74
C MET A 71 -20.11 -5.91 8.23
N ASN A 72 -19.59 -6.87 7.46
CA ASN A 72 -19.42 -6.79 6.01
C ASN A 72 -18.64 -5.53 5.57
N GLN A 73 -17.54 -5.25 6.27
CA GLN A 73 -16.67 -4.10 6.01
C GLN A 73 -15.23 -4.37 6.48
N PHE A 74 -14.26 -3.62 5.97
CA PHE A 74 -12.91 -3.61 6.51
C PHE A 74 -12.85 -2.75 7.77
N ARG A 75 -12.14 -3.22 8.79
CA ARG A 75 -11.94 -2.52 10.06
C ARG A 75 -10.48 -2.46 10.42
N ALA A 76 -10.04 -1.33 10.95
CA ALA A 76 -8.74 -1.24 11.57
C ALA A 76 -8.70 -2.17 12.81
N ILE A 77 -7.59 -2.87 13.02
CA ILE A 77 -7.41 -3.86 14.12
C ILE A 77 -6.23 -3.55 15.04
N ASP A 78 -5.52 -2.45 14.80
CA ASP A 78 -4.46 -1.97 15.70
C ASP A 78 -5.04 -1.18 16.88
N ASP A 79 -4.20 -0.86 17.86
CA ASP A 79 -4.62 -0.13 19.05
C ASP A 79 -5.06 1.32 18.76
N ASP A 80 -4.65 1.87 17.61
CA ASP A 80 -5.03 3.20 17.12
C ASP A 80 -6.33 3.19 16.29
N ALA A 81 -6.85 2.00 15.95
CA ALA A 81 -8.07 1.75 15.19
C ALA A 81 -9.32 2.42 15.78
N GLY A 82 -9.29 2.71 17.09
CA GLY A 82 -10.38 3.40 17.78
C GLY A 82 -10.57 4.87 17.38
N ILE A 83 -9.69 5.44 16.54
CA ILE A 83 -9.63 6.88 16.27
C ILE A 83 -10.36 7.26 14.97
N LEU A 84 -10.60 6.32 14.04
CA LEU A 84 -11.20 6.66 12.75
C LEU A 84 -12.71 6.88 12.82
N PRO A 85 -13.24 7.96 12.20
CA PRO A 85 -14.68 8.12 12.07
C PRO A 85 -15.32 6.93 11.35
N VAL A 86 -16.44 6.42 11.88
CA VAL A 86 -17.16 5.28 11.30
C VAL A 86 -17.51 5.50 9.82
N ALA A 87 -17.87 6.73 9.45
CA ALA A 87 -18.18 7.09 8.06
C ALA A 87 -16.95 6.93 7.14
N LEU A 88 -15.75 7.24 7.65
CA LEU A 88 -14.50 7.10 6.91
C LEU A 88 -14.12 5.63 6.73
N GLU A 89 -14.17 4.81 7.79
CA GLU A 89 -13.91 3.36 7.68
C GLU A 89 -14.85 2.69 6.68
N LYS A 90 -16.13 3.08 6.69
CA LYS A 90 -17.13 2.56 5.75
C LYS A 90 -16.82 2.96 4.31
N ALA A 91 -16.42 4.21 4.06
CA ALA A 91 -16.05 4.68 2.74
C ALA A 91 -14.79 3.98 2.22
N ILE A 92 -13.75 3.85 3.06
CA ILE A 92 -12.53 3.09 2.74
C ILE A 92 -12.86 1.65 2.39
N SER A 93 -13.75 1.00 3.15
CA SER A 93 -14.16 -0.38 2.90
C SER A 93 -14.80 -0.57 1.52
N ALA A 94 -15.65 0.38 1.09
CA ALA A 94 -16.31 0.32 -0.21
C ALA A 94 -15.30 0.41 -1.37
N GLU A 95 -14.30 1.28 -1.25
CA GLU A 95 -13.22 1.39 -2.24
C GLU A 95 -12.33 0.15 -2.25
N LEU A 96 -11.90 -0.35 -1.09
CA LEU A 96 -11.05 -1.55 -1.03
C LEU A 96 -11.74 -2.79 -1.62
N LEU A 97 -13.06 -2.92 -1.43
CA LEU A 97 -13.84 -3.97 -2.07
C LEU A 97 -13.86 -3.83 -3.61
N THR A 98 -13.97 -2.61 -4.11
CA THR A 98 -13.95 -2.33 -5.56
C THR A 98 -12.58 -2.63 -6.17
N GLN A 99 -11.50 -2.41 -5.41
CA GLN A 99 -10.12 -2.69 -5.83
C GLN A 99 -9.74 -4.19 -5.73
N ASN A 100 -10.55 -4.99 -5.02
CA ASN A 100 -10.33 -6.43 -4.81
C ASN A 100 -11.20 -7.30 -5.73
N LEU A 101 -12.07 -6.69 -6.54
CA LEU A 101 -12.90 -7.34 -7.57
C LEU A 101 -12.33 -7.06 -8.96
#